data_AF-A0A9D7GYK3-F1
#
_entry.id   AF-A0A9D7GYK3-F1
#
_cell.length_a   1.000
_cell.length_b   1.000
_cell.length_c   1.000
_cell.angle_alpha   90.00
_cell.angle_beta   90.00
_cell.angle_gamma   90.00
#
_symmetry.space_group_name_H-M   'P 1'
#
loop_
_entity.id
_entity.type
_entity.pdbx_description
1 polymer ?
#
loop_
_entity_poly.entity_id
_entity_poly.type
_entity_poly.pdbx_seq_one_letter_code
_entity_poly.pdbx_strand_id
1 'polypeptide(L)'
;MALRSGGSALWAPVLDGLKRMKASWPARGFSWDSRLICLTSSFHMDHAAKAKAATLDALPQEWTASTLGSAPPRVREFVERTGGLRAGQFAFATAPAGGLIAFGLWWPWNDNDTISFRVGFLDVDPNEEPYPTVRDLFGVTL
;
A
#
# COMPACT_ATOMS: atom_id res chain seq x y z
N MET A 1 -28.60 3.32 -16.43
CA MET A 1 -27.18 3.34 -16.81
C MET A 1 -26.37 3.53 -15.53
N ALA A 2 -25.57 2.62 -14.99
CA ALA A 2 -25.32 1.19 -15.20
C ALA A 2 -24.89 0.59 -13.85
N LEU A 3 -25.35 -0.61 -13.50
CA LEU A 3 -24.81 -1.40 -12.38
C LEU A 3 -23.37 -1.80 -12.71
N ARG A 4 -22.37 -1.07 -12.19
CA ARG A 4 -20.96 -1.50 -12.18
C ARG A 4 -20.68 -2.35 -10.93
N SER A 5 -21.47 -3.37 -10.68
CA SER A 5 -21.32 -4.23 -9.49
C SER A 5 -20.31 -5.36 -9.68
N GLY A 6 -19.93 -5.67 -10.93
CA GLY A 6 -19.08 -6.83 -11.24
C GLY A 6 -17.59 -6.62 -10.96
N GLY A 7 -17.12 -5.37 -11.00
CA GLY A 7 -15.72 -5.04 -10.73
C GLY A 7 -15.35 -5.38 -9.30
N SER A 8 -16.04 -4.80 -8.32
CA SER A 8 -15.75 -4.92 -6.88
C SER A 8 -15.56 -6.37 -6.40
N ALA A 9 -16.33 -7.32 -6.92
CA ALA A 9 -16.23 -8.73 -6.53
C ALA A 9 -14.86 -9.35 -6.86
N LEU A 10 -14.22 -8.94 -7.96
CA LEU A 10 -12.94 -9.52 -8.42
C LEU A 10 -11.74 -9.10 -7.57
N TRP A 11 -11.81 -7.93 -6.93
CA TRP A 11 -10.77 -7.37 -6.05
C TRP A 11 -11.22 -7.22 -4.60
N ALA A 12 -12.37 -7.78 -4.23
CA ALA A 12 -12.87 -7.82 -2.86
C ALA A 12 -11.84 -8.33 -1.84
N PRO A 13 -11.05 -9.40 -2.11
CA PRO A 13 -10.03 -9.85 -1.17
C PRO A 13 -8.97 -8.79 -0.85
N VAL A 14 -8.58 -7.98 -1.84
CA VAL A 14 -7.61 -6.89 -1.66
C VAL A 14 -8.23 -5.80 -0.81
N LEU A 15 -9.46 -5.38 -1.11
CA LEU A 15 -10.16 -4.36 -0.33
C LEU A 15 -10.41 -4.80 1.12
N ASP A 16 -10.82 -6.05 1.33
CA ASP A 16 -11.02 -6.61 2.66
C ASP A 16 -9.72 -6.66 3.46
N GLY A 17 -8.60 -7.01 2.81
CA GLY A 17 -7.27 -6.92 3.40
C GLY A 17 -6.94 -5.49 3.83
N LEU A 18 -7.09 -4.52 2.93
CA LEU A 18 -6.82 -3.11 3.24
C LEU A 18 -7.75 -2.56 4.35
N LYS A 19 -9.00 -3.01 4.40
CA LYS A 19 -9.94 -2.69 5.48
C LYS A 19 -9.46 -3.21 6.84
N ARG A 20 -8.98 -4.45 6.90
CA ARG A 20 -8.40 -5.04 8.13
C ARG A 20 -7.11 -4.34 8.54
N MET A 21 -6.25 -4.00 7.59
CA MET A 21 -5.04 -3.22 7.85
C MET A 21 -5.39 -1.85 8.44
N LYS A 22 -6.34 -1.12 7.84
CA LYS A 22 -6.80 0.17 8.38
C LYS A 22 -7.32 0.03 9.81
N ALA A 23 -8.13 -0.99 10.09
CA ALA A 23 -8.71 -1.21 11.40
C ALA A 23 -7.67 -1.55 12.49
N SER A 24 -6.56 -2.17 12.10
CA SER A 24 -5.46 -2.54 13.01
C SER A 24 -4.30 -1.53 13.04
N TRP A 25 -4.34 -0.50 12.18
CA TRP A 25 -3.27 0.47 12.03
C TRP A 25 -3.01 1.25 13.33
N PRO A 26 -1.75 1.39 13.78
CA PRO A 26 -1.45 1.98 15.09
C PRO A 26 -1.45 3.51 15.12
N ALA A 27 -1.55 4.19 13.97
CA ALA A 27 -1.29 5.62 13.86
C ALA A 27 -2.55 6.44 13.55
N ARG A 28 -2.45 7.77 13.68
CA ARG A 28 -3.54 8.72 13.42
C ARG A 28 -3.82 8.87 11.93
N GLY A 29 -4.53 7.88 11.38
CA GLY A 29 -5.15 7.94 10.07
C GLY A 29 -4.20 7.91 8.88
N PHE A 30 -4.79 8.10 7.71
CA PHE A 30 -4.12 8.18 6.41
C PHE A 30 -4.48 9.52 5.76
N SER A 31 -3.67 9.93 4.80
CA SER A 31 -3.89 11.08 3.93
C SER A 31 -3.53 10.70 2.48
N TRP A 32 -3.70 11.61 1.53
CA TRP A 32 -3.34 11.38 0.14
C TRP A 32 -1.92 11.88 -0.16
N ASP A 33 -1.08 11.05 -0.79
CA ASP A 33 0.21 11.47 -1.38
C ASP A 33 0.02 11.62 -2.89
N SER A 34 -0.14 12.87 -3.34
CA SER A 34 -0.35 13.20 -4.76
C SER A 34 0.87 12.93 -5.64
N ARG A 35 2.07 12.77 -5.07
CA ARG A 35 3.29 12.49 -5.84
C ARG A 35 3.36 11.04 -6.27
N LEU A 36 2.82 10.14 -5.46
CA LEU A 36 2.83 8.69 -5.69
C LEU A 36 1.42 8.12 -5.88
N ILE A 37 0.41 8.98 -5.90
CA ILE A 37 -0.98 8.66 -6.21
C ILE A 37 -1.46 7.53 -5.28
N CYS A 38 -1.32 7.73 -3.98
CA CYS A 38 -1.58 6.68 -3.01
C CYS A 38 -1.96 7.24 -1.63
N LEU A 39 -2.42 6.36 -0.75
CA LEU A 39 -2.65 6.68 0.65
C LEU A 39 -1.31 6.68 1.39
N THR A 40 -1.14 7.60 2.35
CA THR A 40 0.08 7.71 3.15
C THR A 40 -0.24 7.91 4.64
N SER A 41 0.59 7.34 5.49
CA SER A 41 0.56 7.50 6.95
C SER A 41 1.99 7.59 7.47
N SER A 42 2.21 8.36 8.53
CA SER A 42 3.48 8.41 9.24
C SER A 42 3.27 8.07 10.71
N PHE A 43 4.24 7.36 11.30
CA PHE A 43 4.15 6.90 12.67
C PHE A 43 5.53 6.77 13.33
N HIS A 44 5.54 6.79 14.66
CA HIS A 44 6.74 6.62 15.46
C HIS A 44 7.26 5.18 15.41
N MET A 45 8.58 4.97 15.51
CA MET A 45 9.22 3.66 15.45
C MET A 45 8.68 2.66 16.48
N ASP A 46 8.17 3.12 17.62
CA ASP A 46 7.53 2.27 18.64
C ASP A 46 6.29 1.54 18.11
N HIS A 47 5.68 2.04 17.04
CA HIS A 47 4.55 1.42 16.38
C HIS A 47 4.97 0.49 15.23
N ALA A 48 6.26 0.37 14.91
CA ALA A 48 6.76 -0.40 13.77
C ALA A 48 6.29 -1.85 13.78
N ALA A 49 6.41 -2.56 14.90
CA ALA A 49 6.00 -3.96 14.97
C ALA A 49 4.50 -4.14 14.65
N LYS A 50 3.66 -3.29 15.24
CA LYS A 50 2.19 -3.34 15.03
C LYS A 50 1.80 -2.91 13.62
N ALA A 51 2.41 -1.86 13.08
CA ALA A 51 2.18 -1.41 11.71
C ALA A 51 2.61 -2.48 10.70
N LYS A 52 3.79 -3.08 10.89
CA LYS A 52 4.32 -4.15 10.03
C LYS A 52 3.40 -5.37 10.02
N ALA A 53 2.89 -5.78 11.18
CA ALA A 53 1.92 -6.87 11.28
C ALA A 53 0.62 -6.56 10.52
N ALA A 54 0.07 -5.35 10.67
CA ALA A 54 -1.11 -4.90 9.93
C ALA A 54 -0.86 -4.86 8.41
N THR A 55 0.32 -4.39 7.99
CA THR A 55 0.73 -4.39 6.59
C THR A 55 0.80 -5.81 6.04
N LEU A 56 1.44 -6.75 6.73
CA LEU A 56 1.61 -8.13 6.25
C LEU A 56 0.29 -8.93 6.21
N ASP A 57 -0.71 -8.58 7.05
CA ASP A 57 -2.06 -9.16 6.94
C ASP A 57 -2.76 -8.80 5.63
N ALA A 58 -2.49 -7.61 5.09
CA ALA A 58 -3.08 -7.13 3.83
C ALA A 58 -2.20 -7.36 2.61
N LEU A 59 -0.88 -7.20 2.76
CA LEU A 59 0.15 -7.20 1.72
C LEU A 59 1.24 -8.22 2.10
N PRO A 60 0.96 -9.53 1.94
CA PRO A 60 1.78 -10.59 2.55
C PRO A 60 3.15 -10.79 1.88
N GLN A 61 3.36 -10.27 0.67
CA GLN A 61 4.65 -10.37 0.00
C GLN A 61 5.51 -9.18 0.41
N GLU A 62 6.78 -9.43 0.71
CA GLU A 62 7.72 -8.42 1.20
C GLU A 62 9.07 -8.54 0.49
N TRP A 63 9.66 -7.40 0.15
CA TRP A 63 11.00 -7.31 -0.41
C TRP A 63 11.81 -6.22 0.29
N THR A 64 13.11 -6.49 0.41
CA THR A 64 14.14 -5.55 0.85
C THR A 64 15.01 -5.16 -0.35
N ALA A 65 15.96 -4.25 -0.14
CA ALA A 65 16.95 -3.91 -1.15
C ALA A 65 17.72 -5.12 -1.70
N SER A 66 17.97 -6.16 -0.89
CA SER A 66 18.72 -7.36 -1.31
C SER A 66 17.84 -8.43 -1.97
N THR A 67 16.53 -8.42 -1.72
CA THR A 67 15.61 -9.43 -2.28
C THR A 67 14.74 -8.90 -3.41
N LEU A 68 14.73 -7.59 -3.69
CA LEU A 68 13.92 -6.99 -4.76
C LEU A 68 14.18 -7.61 -6.14
N GLY A 69 15.38 -8.13 -6.40
CA GLY A 69 15.72 -8.79 -7.66
C GLY A 69 14.86 -10.04 -7.96
N SER A 70 14.28 -10.68 -6.94
CA SER A 70 13.37 -11.83 -7.10
C SER A 70 11.88 -11.47 -7.09
N ALA A 71 11.55 -10.18 -6.95
CA ALA A 71 10.15 -9.73 -7.02
C ALA A 71 9.56 -9.94 -8.43
N PRO A 72 8.22 -10.10 -8.53
CA PRO A 72 7.55 -10.09 -9.82
C PRO A 72 7.94 -8.83 -10.63
N PRO A 73 8.16 -8.94 -11.96
CA PRO A 73 8.67 -7.83 -12.77
C PRO A 73 7.93 -6.51 -12.57
N ARG A 74 6.58 -6.55 -12.55
CA ARG A 74 5.75 -5.36 -12.32
C ARG A 74 6.00 -4.67 -10.98
N VAL A 75 6.19 -5.45 -9.91
CA VAL A 75 6.48 -4.91 -8.58
C VAL A 75 7.88 -4.29 -8.56
N ARG A 76 8.88 -4.99 -9.12
CA ARG A 76 10.25 -4.48 -9.22
C ARG A 76 10.30 -3.17 -9.99
N GLU A 77 9.72 -3.14 -11.18
CA GLU A 77 9.65 -1.95 -12.04
C GLU A 77 8.97 -0.79 -11.32
N PHE A 78 7.84 -1.04 -10.65
CA PHE A 78 7.17 -0.02 -9.84
C PHE A 78 8.09 0.56 -8.75
N VAL A 79 8.74 -0.31 -7.96
CA VAL A 79 9.63 0.11 -6.87
C VAL A 79 10.83 0.90 -7.41
N GLU A 80 11.42 0.47 -8.52
CA GLU A 80 12.52 1.19 -9.18
C GLU A 80 12.10 2.60 -9.64
N ARG A 81 10.89 2.76 -10.20
CA ARG A 81 10.32 4.08 -10.54
C ARG A 81 10.14 4.99 -9.32
N THR A 82 9.99 4.42 -8.13
CA THR A 82 9.92 5.20 -6.87
C THR A 82 11.29 5.57 -6.28
N GLY A 83 12.39 5.22 -6.96
CA GLY A 83 13.77 5.48 -6.50
C GLY A 83 14.46 4.26 -5.88
N GLY A 84 13.86 3.08 -5.98
CA GLY A 84 14.39 1.83 -5.43
C GLY A 84 14.25 1.70 -3.91
N LEU A 85 14.91 0.69 -3.34
CA LEU A 85 14.95 0.45 -1.91
C LEU A 85 16.36 0.65 -1.34
N ARG A 86 16.43 1.32 -0.20
CA ARG A 86 17.64 1.44 0.63
C ARG A 86 17.57 0.49 1.83
N ALA A 87 18.67 0.40 2.58
CA ALA A 87 18.68 -0.35 3.83
C ALA A 87 17.58 0.12 4.79
N GLY A 88 16.87 -0.84 5.41
CA GLY A 88 15.74 -0.58 6.32
C GLY A 88 14.42 -0.22 5.62
N GLN A 89 14.41 -0.06 4.30
CA GLN A 89 13.18 0.16 3.53
C GLN A 89 12.61 -1.17 3.04
N PHE A 90 11.28 -1.22 2.92
CA PHE A 90 10.58 -2.40 2.42
C PHE A 90 9.56 -2.03 1.35
N ALA A 91 9.41 -2.93 0.38
CA ALA A 91 8.25 -2.95 -0.51
C ALA A 91 7.36 -4.14 -0.12
N PHE A 92 6.06 -3.96 -0.23
CA PHE A 92 5.07 -5.01 -0.02
C PHE A 92 4.11 -5.09 -1.19
N ALA A 93 3.51 -6.26 -1.40
CA ALA A 93 2.42 -6.40 -2.36
C ALA A 93 1.46 -7.53 -2.01
N THR A 94 0.27 -7.48 -2.61
CA THR A 94 -0.58 -8.65 -2.75
C THR A 94 -0.13 -9.51 -3.93
N ALA A 95 -0.49 -10.78 -3.92
CA ALA A 95 -0.64 -11.51 -5.18
C ALA A 95 -1.73 -10.83 -6.05
N PRO A 96 -1.69 -10.95 -7.38
CA PRO A 96 -2.74 -10.40 -8.24
C PRO A 96 -4.10 -11.03 -7.94
N ALA A 97 -5.12 -10.21 -7.67
CA ALA A 97 -6.51 -10.63 -7.49
C ALA A 97 -7.40 -9.84 -8.45
N GLY A 98 -8.05 -10.53 -9.40
CA GLY A 98 -8.79 -9.85 -10.47
C GLY A 98 -7.92 -8.93 -11.34
N GLY A 99 -6.61 -9.19 -11.41
CA GLY A 99 -5.63 -8.32 -12.09
C GLY A 99 -5.13 -7.14 -11.25
N LEU A 100 -5.71 -6.89 -10.08
CA LEU A 100 -5.30 -5.82 -9.17
C LEU A 100 -4.14 -6.26 -8.28
N ILE A 101 -3.14 -5.39 -8.14
CA ILE A 101 -2.03 -5.55 -7.19
C ILE A 101 -2.01 -4.31 -6.31
N ALA A 102 -2.22 -4.50 -5.00
CA ALA A 102 -1.95 -3.43 -4.03
C ALA A 102 -0.46 -3.46 -3.66
N PHE A 103 0.13 -2.29 -3.44
CA PHE A 103 1.51 -2.15 -2.98
C PHE A 103 1.59 -1.46 -1.63
N GLY A 104 2.68 -1.71 -0.92
CA GLY A 104 3.09 -0.98 0.27
C GLY A 104 4.53 -0.48 0.12
N LEU A 105 4.83 0.75 0.52
CA LEU A 105 6.20 1.27 0.61
C LEU A 105 6.47 1.77 2.03
N TRP A 106 7.50 1.23 2.66
CA TRP A 106 7.88 1.53 4.03
C TRP A 106 9.24 2.21 4.07
N TRP A 107 9.25 3.45 4.52
CA TRP A 107 10.43 4.30 4.53
C TRP A 107 10.67 4.90 5.91
N PRO A 108 11.64 4.35 6.66
CA PRO A 108 12.19 5.03 7.84
C PRO A 108 12.86 6.33 7.40
N TRP A 109 12.72 7.37 8.20
CA TRP A 109 13.37 8.65 8.02
C TRP A 109 14.73 8.63 8.73
N ASN A 110 15.60 9.58 8.36
CA ASN A 110 16.94 9.68 8.96
C ASN A 110 16.92 10.22 10.40
N ASP A 111 15.75 10.61 10.92
CA ASP A 111 15.57 11.04 12.30
C ASP A 111 15.53 9.86 13.29
N ASN A 112 15.54 8.61 12.78
CA ASN A 112 15.41 7.34 13.51
C ASN A 112 14.08 7.12 14.24
N ASP A 113 13.23 8.14 14.32
CA ASP A 113 11.97 8.09 15.07
C ASP A 113 10.77 7.92 14.15
N THR A 114 10.83 8.40 12.91
CA THR A 114 9.68 8.46 12.01
C THR A 114 9.76 7.39 10.92
N ILE A 115 8.63 6.72 10.69
CA ILE A 115 8.43 5.85 9.53
C ILE A 115 7.24 6.37 8.75
N SER A 116 7.41 6.53 7.43
CA SER A 116 6.30 6.75 6.53
C SER A 116 5.94 5.46 5.80
N PHE A 117 4.65 5.19 5.69
CA PHE A 117 4.08 4.08 4.96
C PHE A 117 3.12 4.60 3.89
N ARG A 118 3.25 4.06 2.68
CA ARG A 118 2.38 4.36 1.55
C ARG A 118 1.70 3.08 1.07
N VAL A 119 0.44 3.19 0.67
CA VAL A 119 -0.33 2.07 0.13
C VAL A 119 -1.23 2.51 -1.01
N GLY A 120 -1.22 1.77 -2.10
CA GLY A 120 -1.97 2.09 -3.31
C GLY A 120 -2.05 0.88 -4.24
N PHE A 121 -2.34 1.13 -5.52
CA PHE A 121 -2.49 0.11 -6.55
C PHE A 121 -1.56 0.36 -7.73
N LEU A 122 -0.99 -0.71 -8.28
CA LEU A 122 -0.16 -0.65 -9.47
C LEU A 122 -1.02 -0.40 -10.71
N ASP A 123 -0.58 0.54 -11.54
CA ASP A 123 -1.10 0.78 -12.89
C ASP A 123 -2.62 1.04 -12.97
N VAL A 124 -3.18 1.69 -11.93
CA VAL A 124 -4.57 2.15 -11.87
C VAL A 124 -4.62 3.68 -11.88
N ASP A 125 -5.51 4.26 -12.70
CA ASP A 125 -5.80 5.70 -12.65
C ASP A 125 -6.48 6.09 -11.32
N PRO A 126 -6.04 7.16 -10.62
CA PRO A 126 -6.63 7.58 -9.35
C PRO A 126 -8.12 7.94 -9.39
N ASN A 127 -8.65 8.25 -10.56
CA ASN A 127 -10.05 8.61 -10.76
C ASN A 127 -10.92 7.40 -11.10
N GLU A 128 -10.31 6.23 -11.33
CA GLU A 128 -11.01 4.98 -11.59
C GLU A 128 -10.99 4.06 -10.36
N GLU A 129 -11.90 3.09 -10.34
CA GLU A 129 -11.86 2.02 -9.34
C GLU A 129 -10.51 1.29 -9.43
N PRO A 130 -9.85 0.95 -8.30
CA PRO A 130 -10.33 1.02 -6.91
C PRO A 130 -10.30 2.34 -6.14
N TYR A 131 -9.69 3.38 -6.69
CA TYR A 131 -9.19 4.47 -5.85
C TYR A 131 -10.29 5.29 -5.16
N PRO A 132 -11.45 5.61 -5.77
CA PRO A 132 -12.57 6.21 -5.06
C PRO A 132 -13.03 5.37 -3.86
N THR A 133 -13.23 4.06 -4.06
CA THR A 133 -13.66 3.13 -3.00
C THR A 133 -12.66 3.06 -1.86
N VAL A 134 -11.36 2.96 -2.14
CA VAL A 134 -10.34 2.87 -1.07
C VAL A 134 -10.21 4.20 -0.32
N ARG A 135 -10.34 5.34 -1.00
CA ARG A 135 -10.27 6.66 -0.37
C ARG A 135 -11.42 6.85 0.63
N ASP A 136 -12.63 6.50 0.23
CA ASP A 136 -13.80 6.48 1.13
C ASP A 136 -13.59 5.54 2.32
N LEU A 137 -13.11 4.31 2.08
CA LEU A 137 -12.79 3.34 3.12
C LEU A 137 -11.78 3.90 4.14
N PHE A 138 -10.81 4.67 3.66
CA PHE A 138 -9.76 5.29 4.47
C PHE A 138 -10.16 6.64 5.08
N GLY A 139 -11.29 7.23 4.67
CA GLY A 139 -11.70 8.57 5.08
C GLY A 139 -10.77 9.66 4.55
N VAL A 140 -10.19 9.46 3.36
CA VAL A 140 -9.22 10.35 2.74
C VAL A 140 -9.84 11.08 1.56
N THR A 141 -9.82 12.42 1.60
CA THR A 141 -10.22 13.28 0.47
C THR A 141 -8.99 13.74 -0.32
N LEU A 142 -9.21 14.14 -1.58
CA LEU A 142 -8.17 14.78 -2.41
C LEU A 142 -7.97 16.25 -2.01
#